data_AF-A0A6G3PKI5-F1
#
_entry.id   AF-A0A6G3PKI5-F1
#
_cell.length_a   1.000
_cell.length_b   1.000
_cell.length_c   1.000
_cell.angle_alpha   90.00
_cell.angle_beta   90.00
_cell.angle_gamma   90.00
#
_symmetry.space_group_name_H-M   'P 1'
#
loop_
_entity.id
_entity.type
_entity.pdbx_description
1 polymer ?
#
loop_
_entity_poly.entity_id
_entity_poly.type
_entity_poly.pdbx_seq_one_letter_code
_entity_poly.pdbx_strand_id
1 'polypeptide(L)' 'MSTILVVSGTGTEIGKTVVTAAVAAAARGRRVAVLKPAQTGLAPGEPGDAAEVARLAGSGVTAVELA' A
#
# COMPACT_ATOMS: atom_id res chain seq x y z
N MET A 1 -16.78 -10.82 7.83
CA MET A 1 -16.60 -10.50 6.40
C MET A 1 -15.32 -9.71 6.22
N SER A 2 -14.56 -10.00 5.17
CA SER A 2 -13.41 -9.20 4.72
C SER A 2 -13.90 -8.08 3.79
N THR A 3 -13.32 -6.89 3.92
CA THR A 3 -13.55 -5.75 3.03
C THR A 3 -12.37 -5.64 2.07
N ILE A 4 -12.64 -5.48 0.77
CA ILE A 4 -11.61 -5.17 -0.23
C ILE A 4 -11.85 -3.74 -0.70
N LEU A 5 -10.83 -2.90 -0.63
CA LEU A 5 -10.84 -1.55 -1.18
C LEU A 5 -9.74 -1.44 -2.24
N VAL A 6 -10.13 -0.99 -3.43
CA VAL A 6 -9.18 -0.70 -4.51
C VAL A 6 -8.95 0.80 -4.57
N VAL A 7 -7.70 1.22 -4.42
CA VAL A 7 -7.28 2.61 -4.61
C VAL A 7 -6.81 2.79 -6.05
N SER A 8 -7.68 3.36 -6.88
CA SER A 8 -7.36 3.69 -8.29
C SER A 8 -7.03 5.18 -8.45
N GLY A 9 -6.63 5.59 -9.64
CA GLY A 9 -6.36 6.99 -9.95
C GLY A 9 -6.28 7.26 -11.45
N THR A 10 -6.42 8.53 -11.83
CA THR A 10 -6.46 9.01 -13.22
C THR A 10 -5.10 9.05 -13.92
N GLY A 11 -4.02 8.77 -13.20
CA GLY A 11 -2.65 8.83 -13.72
C GLY A 11 -1.62 8.23 -12.77
N THR A 12 -0.35 8.36 -13.16
CA THR A 12 0.82 7.99 -12.36
C THR A 12 1.18 9.10 -11.38
N GLU A 13 1.88 8.76 -10.29
CA GLU A 13 2.47 9.74 -9.35
C GLU A 13 1.49 10.75 -8.69
N ILE A 14 0.19 10.62 -8.89
CA ILE A 14 -0.85 11.48 -8.30
C ILE A 14 -1.18 11.16 -6.82
N GLY A 15 -0.31 10.45 -6.10
CA GLY A 15 -0.47 10.20 -4.66
C GLY A 15 -1.27 8.96 -4.25
N LYS A 16 -1.48 7.97 -5.14
CA LYS A 16 -2.18 6.71 -4.79
C LYS A 16 -1.56 5.99 -3.59
N THR A 17 -0.23 5.95 -3.52
CA THR A 17 0.52 5.32 -2.42
C THR A 17 0.24 6.03 -1.09
N VAL A 18 0.26 7.37 -1.07
CA VAL A 18 -0.06 8.19 0.11
C VAL A 18 -1.51 8.01 0.56
N VAL A 19 -2.46 8.01 -0.39
CA VAL A 19 -3.88 7.76 -0.09
C VAL A 19 -4.07 6.36 0.50
N THR A 20 -3.40 5.35 -0.04
CA THR A 20 -3.46 3.98 0.47
C THR A 20 -2.93 3.91 1.90
N ALA A 21 -1.83 4.59 2.21
CA ALA A 21 -1.29 4.69 3.56
C ALA A 21 -2.25 5.38 4.54
N ALA A 22 -2.88 6.48 4.12
CA ALA A 22 -3.85 7.20 4.94
C ALA A 22 -5.06 6.32 5.28
N VAL A 23 -5.59 5.58 4.30
CA VAL A 23 -6.70 4.65 4.55
C VAL A 23 -6.28 3.50 5.46
N ALA A 24 -5.08 2.93 5.25
CA ALA A 24 -4.55 1.88 6.12
C ALA A 24 -4.37 2.37 7.57
N ALA A 25 -3.86 3.59 7.76
CA ALA A 25 -3.72 4.22 9.07
C ALA A 25 -5.08 4.54 9.72
N ALA A 26 -6.07 4.95 8.94
CA ALA A 26 -7.42 5.19 9.45
C ALA A 26 -8.13 3.89 9.90
N ALA A 27 -7.72 2.75 9.35
CA ALA A 27 -8.22 1.43 9.73
C ALA A 27 -7.43 0.77 10.88
N ARG A 28 -6.61 1.53 11.63
CA ARG A 28 -5.92 1.04 12.84
C ARG A 28 -6.91 0.38 13.80
N GLY A 29 -6.54 -0.79 14.32
CA GLY A 29 -7.40 -1.66 15.13
C GLY A 29 -8.09 -2.78 14.33
N ARG A 30 -8.00 -2.77 13.00
CA ARG A 30 -8.37 -3.89 12.13
C ARG A 30 -7.12 -4.61 11.63
N ARG A 31 -7.28 -5.87 11.21
CA ARG A 31 -6.24 -6.55 10.40
C ARG A 31 -6.25 -5.96 9.00
N VAL A 32 -5.18 -5.26 8.63
CA VAL A 32 -5.04 -4.58 7.34
C VAL A 32 -3.89 -5.19 6.56
N ALA A 33 -4.18 -5.59 5.32
CA ALA A 33 -3.18 -5.96 4.34
C ALA A 33 -3.22 -4.95 3.19
N VAL A 34 -2.05 -4.54 2.72
CA VAL A 34 -1.87 -3.69 1.54
C VAL A 34 -1.12 -4.50 0.50
N LEU A 35 -1.72 -4.61 -0.68
CA LEU A 35 -1.19 -5.37 -1.79
C LEU A 35 -0.86 -4.43 -2.94
N LYS A 36 0.38 -4.49 -3.42
CA LYS A 36 0.76 -3.95 -4.73
C LYS A 36 0.98 -5.12 -5.69
N PRO A 37 0.02 -5.43 -6.58
CA PRO A 37 0.08 -6.65 -7.39
C PRO A 37 1.12 -6.60 -8.51
N ALA A 38 1.54 -5.39 -8.93
CA ALA A 38 2.59 -5.19 -9.93
C ALA A 38 3.37 -3.93 -9.58
N GLN A 39 4.69 -4.04 -9.50
CA GLN A 39 5.60 -2.92 -9.27
C GLN A 39 6.61 -2.83 -10.42
N THR A 40 6.91 -1.62 -10.88
CA THR A 40 7.85 -1.40 -11.99
C THR A 40 8.82 -0.29 -11.64
N GLY A 41 9.97 -0.26 -12.32
CA GLY A 41 10.93 0.85 -12.21
C GLY A 41 11.79 0.83 -10.95
N LEU A 42 11.81 -0.28 -10.21
CA LEU A 42 12.66 -0.47 -9.04
C LEU A 42 13.79 -1.46 -9.32
N ALA A 43 14.92 -1.23 -8.67
CA ALA A 43 16.00 -2.23 -8.63
C ALA A 43 15.63 -3.39 -7.67
N PRO A 44 16.25 -4.58 -7.83
CA PRO A 44 16.07 -5.67 -6.88
C PRO A 44 16.37 -5.23 -5.44
N GLY A 45 15.40 -5.43 -4.55
CA GLY A 45 15.52 -5.08 -3.12
C GLY A 45 15.25 -3.61 -2.79
N GLU A 46 14.99 -2.75 -3.77
CA GLU A 46 14.53 -1.39 -3.52
C GLU A 46 13.09 -1.41 -2.99
N PRO A 47 12.77 -0.65 -1.93
CA PRO A 47 11.43 -0.66 -1.34
C PRO A 47 10.38 -0.08 -2.29
N GLY A 48 9.33 -0.85 -2.56
CA GLY A 48 8.21 -0.44 -3.40
C GLY A 48 7.05 0.24 -2.67
N ASP A 49 5.96 0.43 -3.40
CA ASP A 49 4.77 1.15 -2.91
C ASP A 49 4.19 0.50 -1.64
N ALA A 50 4.21 -0.83 -1.52
CA ALA A 50 3.65 -1.49 -0.35
C ALA A 50 4.54 -1.26 0.88
N ALA A 51 5.86 -1.24 0.69
CA ALA A 51 6.81 -0.89 1.74
C ALA A 51 6.66 0.58 2.18
N GLU A 52 6.46 1.50 1.24
CA GLU A 52 6.22 2.91 1.53
C GLU A 52 4.91 3.12 2.29
N VAL A 53 3.85 2.37 1.94
CA VAL A 53 2.59 2.36 2.71
C VAL A 53 2.83 1.88 4.14
N ALA A 54 3.57 0.79 4.35
CA ALA A 54 3.88 0.31 5.69
C ALA A 54 4.66 1.36 6.50
N ARG A 55 5.63 2.04 5.86
CA ARG A 55 6.42 3.11 6.49
C ARG A 55 5.54 4.28 6.93
N LEU A 56 4.62 4.73 6.08
CA LEU A 56 3.74 5.88 6.34
C LEU A 56 2.57 5.54 7.30
N ALA A 57 1.97 4.37 7.17
CA ALA A 57 0.80 3.97 7.95
C ALA A 57 1.17 3.57 9.40
N GLY A 58 2.41 3.15 9.62
CA GLY A 58 2.93 2.68 10.91
C GLY A 58 2.68 1.19 11.16
N SER A 59 2.92 0.77 12.40
CA SER A 59 2.84 -0.65 12.79
C SER A 59 1.44 -1.25 12.57
N GLY A 60 1.38 -2.54 12.20
CA GLY A 60 0.14 -3.32 12.10
C GLY A 60 -0.42 -3.45 10.69
N VAL A 61 0.27 -2.93 9.67
CA VAL A 61 -0.04 -3.18 8.25
C VAL A 61 0.81 -4.32 7.72
N THR A 62 0.18 -5.32 7.10
CA THR A 62 0.90 -6.34 6.32
C THR A 62 1.06 -5.85 4.89
N ALA A 63 2.28 -5.54 4.47
CA ALA A 63 2.58 -5.14 3.10
C ALA A 63 2.98 -6.36 2.26
N VAL A 64 2.42 -6.47 1.06
CA VAL A 64 2.69 -7.57 0.11
C VAL A 64 2.87 -7.00 -1.29
N GLU A 65 3.92 -7.45 -1.98
CA GLU A 65 4.14 -7.27 -3.41
C GLU A 65 4.25 -8.67 -4.05
N LEU A 66 3.72 -8.87 -5.26
CA LEU A 66 3.65 -10.20 -5.89
C LEU A 66 4.78 -10.47 -6.88
N ALA A 67 5.23 -9.43 -7.59
CA ALA A 67 6.43 -9.37 -8.43
C ALA A 67 6.56 -7.95 -9.02
#